data_AF-A0ABD1MAK1-F1
#
_entry.id   AF-A0ABD1MAK1-F1
#
_cell.length_a   1.000
_cell.length_b   1.000
_cell.length_c   1.000
_cell.angle_alpha   90.00
_cell.angle_beta   90.00
_cell.angle_gamma   90.00
#
_symmetry.space_group_name_H-M   'P 1'
#
loop_
_entity.id
_entity.type
_entity.pdbx_description
1 polymer ?
#
loop_
_entity_poly.entity_id
_entity_poly.type
_entity_poly.pdbx_seq_one_letter_code
_entity_poly.pdbx_strand_id
1 'polypeptide(L)'
;MENGGSFFRQQERSSSGSTLPSQQANNNGPVPNFDENIKMPITNVTKISGEVIPDNGKVSDGAKELLQESATEFITFVTSKAKERSQSKCRKIMNVEDVLWAMDKLGFDDYAVPLATFLERSRRLEGDSFTRRKRPNI
;
A
#
# COMPACT_ATOMS: atom_id res chain seq x y z
N MET A 1 -54.48 55.76 4.75
CA MET A 1 -53.33 56.66 5.01
C MET A 1 -52.42 56.53 3.81
N GLU A 2 -52.32 57.62 3.05
CA GLU A 2 -51.52 57.73 1.83
C GLU A 2 -50.01 57.71 2.11
N ASN A 3 -49.27 57.51 1.00
CA ASN A 3 -47.90 57.97 0.71
C ASN A 3 -46.75 57.11 1.29
N GLY A 4 -45.73 56.71 0.54
CA GLY A 4 -45.34 56.98 -0.84
C GLY A 4 -44.42 55.84 -1.30
N GLY A 5 -44.29 55.59 -2.60
CA GLY A 5 -43.28 56.29 -3.37
C GLY A 5 -42.25 55.28 -3.84
N SER A 6 -42.54 54.72 -5.01
CA SER A 6 -41.63 54.01 -5.92
C SER A 6 -40.26 54.68 -6.00
N PHE A 7 -39.18 53.90 -6.14
CA PHE A 7 -38.12 54.24 -7.11
C PHE A 7 -37.21 53.03 -7.40
N PHE A 8 -37.41 52.47 -8.60
CA PHE A 8 -36.41 51.82 -9.49
C PHE A 8 -35.63 50.58 -9.00
N ARG A 9 -35.27 49.58 -9.82
CA ARG A 9 -35.58 49.09 -11.17
C ARG A 9 -34.56 47.95 -11.43
N GLN A 10 -35.00 46.83 -12.04
CA GLN A 10 -34.21 45.75 -12.69
C GLN A 10 -33.31 44.91 -11.76
N GLN A 11 -33.46 43.59 -11.59
CA GLN A 11 -33.57 42.46 -12.53
C GLN A 11 -32.45 42.41 -13.57
N GLU A 12 -31.42 41.60 -13.29
CA GLU A 12 -30.86 40.70 -14.29
C GLU A 12 -30.65 39.31 -13.68
N ARG A 13 -30.94 38.33 -14.51
CA ARG A 13 -31.00 36.89 -14.25
C ARG A 13 -29.60 36.33 -14.53
N SER A 14 -29.13 35.35 -13.75
CA SER A 14 -28.60 34.06 -14.24
C SER A 14 -27.52 33.41 -13.34
N SER A 15 -27.72 32.09 -13.16
CA SER A 15 -26.71 31.03 -13.13
C SER A 15 -25.74 30.89 -11.95
N SER A 16 -26.13 29.99 -11.05
CA SER A 16 -25.33 28.86 -10.53
C SER A 16 -23.79 28.92 -10.67
N GLY A 17 -23.12 29.03 -9.51
CA GLY A 17 -21.68 28.79 -9.37
C GLY A 17 -21.27 28.89 -7.91
N SER A 18 -21.55 27.86 -7.10
CA SER A 18 -21.02 27.75 -5.74
C SER A 18 -19.55 27.32 -5.80
N THR A 19 -18.65 28.29 -5.86
CA THR A 19 -17.21 28.09 -5.71
C THR A 19 -16.90 27.79 -4.24
N LEU A 20 -16.50 26.55 -3.96
CA LEU A 20 -15.89 26.16 -2.69
C LEU A 20 -14.53 26.89 -2.53
N PRO A 21 -14.20 27.42 -1.35
CA PRO A 21 -12.89 28.01 -1.12
C PRO A 21 -11.82 26.92 -1.06
N SER A 22 -10.87 26.99 -1.98
CA SER A 22 -9.63 26.21 -1.99
C SER A 22 -8.76 26.62 -0.80
N GLN A 23 -8.76 25.80 0.26
CA GLN A 23 -7.71 25.83 1.27
C GLN A 23 -6.40 25.39 0.61
N GLN A 24 -5.58 26.36 0.21
CA GLN A 24 -4.16 26.14 -0.05
C GLN A 24 -3.48 25.87 1.31
N ALA A 25 -3.42 24.60 1.70
CA ALA A 25 -2.51 24.14 2.74
C ALA A 25 -1.08 24.25 2.18
N ASN A 26 -0.42 25.35 2.56
CA ASN A 26 0.97 25.63 2.26
C ASN A 26 1.88 24.65 3.01
N ASN A 27 2.11 23.46 2.43
CA ASN A 27 2.96 22.43 3.00
C ASN A 27 4.40 22.55 2.47
N ASN A 28 5.09 23.62 2.83
CA ASN A 28 6.54 23.75 2.65
C ASN A 28 7.33 23.16 3.85
N GLY A 29 6.83 22.06 4.43
CA GLY A 29 7.66 21.23 5.31
C GLY A 29 8.69 20.48 4.45
N PRO A 30 9.87 20.12 4.98
CA PRO A 30 10.76 19.19 4.29
C PRO A 30 9.94 17.95 3.97
N VAL A 31 9.71 17.69 2.68
CA VAL A 31 9.23 16.39 2.23
C VAL A 31 10.25 15.40 2.80
N PRO A 32 9.84 14.48 3.68
CA PRO A 32 10.77 13.46 4.15
C PRO A 32 11.35 12.80 2.91
N ASN A 33 12.67 12.66 2.84
CA ASN A 33 13.30 11.79 1.84
C ASN A 33 12.85 10.36 2.16
N PHE A 34 11.66 10.01 1.69
CA PHE A 34 11.06 8.69 1.83
C PHE A 34 11.86 7.67 1.02
N ASP A 35 12.51 8.12 -0.06
CA ASP A 35 13.20 7.26 -1.02
C ASP A 35 14.32 6.42 -0.40
N GLU A 36 15.05 6.95 0.59
CA GLU A 36 16.08 6.17 1.31
C GLU A 36 15.50 5.33 2.45
N ASN A 37 14.42 5.80 3.09
CA ASN A 37 13.80 5.10 4.22
C ASN A 37 12.92 3.91 3.81
N ILE A 38 12.53 3.82 2.53
CA ILE A 38 11.72 2.72 2.01
C ILE A 38 12.60 1.55 1.53
N LYS A 39 13.86 1.81 1.13
CA LYS A 39 14.76 0.79 0.58
C LYS A 39 15.22 -0.19 1.68
N MET A 40 15.19 -1.49 1.37
CA MET A 40 15.74 -2.51 2.26
C MET A 40 17.27 -2.38 2.37
N PRO A 41 17.90 -2.77 3.51
CA PRO A 41 19.36 -2.74 3.63
C PRO A 41 20.05 -3.49 2.49
N ILE A 42 21.03 -2.85 1.84
CA ILE A 42 21.76 -3.41 0.69
C ILE A 42 22.41 -4.77 1.01
N THR A 43 22.82 -4.95 2.26
CA THR A 43 23.38 -6.22 2.77
C THR A 43 22.39 -7.37 2.64
N ASN A 44 21.10 -7.14 2.93
CA ASN A 44 20.07 -8.18 2.83
C ASN A 44 19.83 -8.57 1.38
N VAL A 45 19.74 -7.58 0.47
CA VAL A 45 19.60 -7.79 -0.98
C VAL A 45 20.80 -8.52 -1.54
N THR A 46 22.01 -8.14 -1.13
CA THR A 46 23.26 -8.76 -1.60
C THR A 46 23.36 -10.22 -1.14
N LYS A 47 22.98 -10.50 0.11
CA LYS A 47 23.00 -11.87 0.64
C LYS A 47 22.05 -12.78 -0.13
N ILE A 48 20.79 -12.38 -0.29
CA ILE A 48 19.77 -13.20 -0.97
C ILE A 48 20.09 -13.35 -2.46
N SER A 49 20.51 -12.29 -3.15
CA SER A 49 20.87 -12.38 -4.57
C SER A 49 22.13 -13.20 -4.82
N GLY A 50 23.06 -13.26 -3.85
CA GLY A 50 24.21 -14.15 -3.91
C GLY A 50 23.87 -15.63 -3.78
N GLU A 51 22.80 -15.98 -3.05
CA GLU A 51 22.39 -17.39 -2.84
C GLU A 51 21.98 -18.11 -4.13
N VAL A 52 21.58 -17.36 -5.17
CA VAL A 52 21.18 -17.91 -6.48
C VAL A 52 22.33 -17.90 -7.49
N ILE A 53 23.50 -17.40 -7.10
CA ILE A 53 24.69 -17.28 -7.96
C ILE A 53 25.72 -18.32 -7.52
N PRO A 54 26.46 -18.96 -8.44
CA PRO A 54 27.55 -19.87 -8.09
C PRO A 54 28.63 -19.21 -7.21
N ASP A 55 29.37 -20.00 -6.42
CA ASP A 55 30.34 -19.52 -5.42
C ASP A 55 31.43 -18.55 -5.96
N ASN A 56 31.72 -18.61 -7.25
CA ASN A 56 32.70 -17.74 -7.91
C ASN A 56 32.10 -16.51 -8.61
N GLY A 57 30.77 -16.40 -8.64
CA GLY A 57 30.05 -15.29 -9.25
C GLY A 57 30.00 -14.06 -8.34
N LYS A 58 29.92 -12.87 -8.96
CA LYS A 58 29.85 -11.59 -8.25
C LYS A 58 28.71 -10.74 -8.80
N VAL A 59 28.01 -10.05 -7.90
CA VAL A 59 27.01 -9.03 -8.24
C VAL A 59 27.70 -7.67 -8.27
N SER A 60 27.55 -6.92 -9.37
CA SER A 60 28.06 -5.56 -9.48
C SER A 60 27.29 -4.61 -8.57
N ASP A 61 27.90 -3.48 -8.18
CA ASP A 61 27.24 -2.54 -7.27
C ASP A 61 25.96 -1.94 -7.88
N GLY A 62 25.98 -1.59 -9.16
CA GLY A 62 24.77 -1.14 -9.87
C GLY A 62 23.67 -2.19 -9.94
N ALA A 63 24.00 -3.49 -10.02
CA ALA A 63 22.99 -4.55 -9.97
C ALA A 63 22.39 -4.69 -8.55
N LYS A 64 23.17 -4.47 -7.49
CA LYS A 64 22.66 -4.48 -6.11
C LYS A 64 21.68 -3.32 -5.89
N GLU A 65 21.99 -2.13 -6.40
CA GLU A 65 21.11 -0.97 -6.36
C GLU A 65 19.80 -1.22 -7.12
N LEU A 66 19.89 -1.75 -8.34
CA LEU A 66 18.71 -2.11 -9.13
C LEU A 66 17.83 -3.13 -8.40
N LEU A 67 18.41 -4.19 -7.83
CA LEU A 67 17.65 -5.20 -7.08
C LEU A 67 16.97 -4.61 -5.84
N GLN A 68 17.60 -3.65 -5.16
CA GLN A 68 17.03 -2.95 -4.01
C GLN A 68 15.82 -2.10 -4.42
N GLU A 69 15.92 -1.39 -5.55
CA GLU A 69 14.83 -0.60 -6.13
C GLU A 69 13.70 -1.50 -6.63
N SER A 70 14.01 -2.56 -7.38
CA SER A 70 13.05 -3.53 -7.87
C SER A 70 12.32 -4.24 -6.73
N ALA A 71 12.98 -4.52 -5.60
CA ALA A 71 12.29 -5.12 -4.45
C ALA A 71 11.30 -4.15 -3.79
N THR A 72 11.65 -2.87 -3.73
CA THR A 72 10.77 -1.81 -3.24
C THR A 72 9.56 -1.63 -4.17
N GLU A 73 9.81 -1.61 -5.47
CA GLU A 73 8.77 -1.55 -6.49
C GLU A 73 7.88 -2.79 -6.42
N PHE A 74 8.44 -3.99 -6.27
CA PHE A 74 7.69 -5.24 -6.14
C PHE A 74 6.69 -5.19 -4.98
N ILE A 75 7.14 -4.77 -3.78
CA ILE A 75 6.25 -4.64 -2.61
C ILE A 75 5.13 -3.65 -2.92
N THR A 76 5.46 -2.51 -3.52
CA THR A 76 4.49 -1.47 -3.87
C THR A 76 3.49 -1.96 -4.92
N PHE A 77 3.96 -2.69 -5.92
CA PHE A 77 3.19 -3.22 -7.04
C PHE A 77 2.20 -4.27 -6.56
N VAL A 78 2.66 -5.28 -5.83
CA VAL A 78 1.82 -6.34 -5.26
C VAL A 78 0.81 -5.75 -4.27
N THR A 79 1.24 -4.86 -3.38
CA THR A 79 0.35 -4.22 -2.40
C THR A 79 -0.72 -3.39 -3.08
N SER A 80 -0.38 -2.65 -4.14
CA SER A 80 -1.35 -1.87 -4.90
C SER A 80 -2.39 -2.77 -5.57
N LYS A 81 -1.97 -3.90 -6.14
CA LYS A 81 -2.86 -4.85 -6.79
C LYS A 81 -3.79 -5.57 -5.80
N ALA A 82 -3.27 -5.94 -4.63
CA ALA A 82 -4.06 -6.54 -3.56
C ALA A 82 -5.05 -5.52 -2.96
N LYS A 83 -4.65 -4.25 -2.83
CA LYS A 83 -5.52 -3.17 -2.38
C LYS A 83 -6.68 -2.93 -3.35
N GLU A 84 -6.44 -2.94 -4.66
CA GLU A 84 -7.47 -2.89 -5.70
C GLU A 84 -8.51 -4.00 -5.49
N ARG A 85 -8.05 -5.23 -5.21
CA ARG A 85 -8.94 -6.38 -4.94
C ARG A 85 -9.77 -6.20 -3.68
N SER A 86 -9.17 -5.75 -2.58
CA SER A 86 -9.90 -5.48 -1.34
C SER A 86 -10.97 -4.42 -1.53
N GLN A 87 -10.63 -3.33 -2.23
CA GLN A 87 -11.55 -2.23 -2.51
C GLN A 87 -12.68 -2.65 -3.45
N SER A 88 -12.40 -3.49 -4.45
CA SER A 88 -13.43 -4.07 -5.33
C SER A 88 -14.47 -4.91 -4.58
N LYS A 89 -14.11 -5.44 -3.40
CA LYS A 89 -14.99 -6.17 -2.48
C LYS A 89 -15.55 -5.28 -1.36
N CYS A 90 -15.48 -3.95 -1.51
CA CYS A 90 -15.90 -2.95 -0.52
C CYS A 90 -15.23 -3.10 0.86
N ARG A 91 -14.03 -3.68 0.93
CA ARG A 91 -13.27 -3.83 2.18
C ARG A 91 -12.19 -2.75 2.31
N LYS A 92 -12.16 -2.10 3.47
CA LYS A 92 -11.10 -1.14 3.84
C LYS A 92 -9.80 -1.83 4.25
N ILE A 93 -9.90 -3.03 4.82
CA ILE A 93 -8.75 -3.81 5.29
C ILE A 93 -8.41 -4.86 4.23
N MET A 94 -7.16 -4.81 3.78
CA MET A 94 -6.59 -5.81 2.88
C MET A 94 -6.36 -7.12 3.64
N ASN A 95 -6.86 -8.22 3.09
CA ASN A 95 -6.68 -9.54 3.66
C ASN A 95 -5.56 -10.29 2.94
N VAL A 96 -5.05 -11.34 3.58
CA VAL A 96 -4.06 -12.25 3.01
C VAL A 96 -4.51 -12.86 1.67
N GLU A 97 -5.80 -13.18 1.53
CA GLU A 97 -6.37 -13.72 0.29
C GLU A 97 -6.27 -12.75 -0.89
N ASP A 98 -6.27 -11.43 -0.62
CA ASP A 98 -6.11 -10.42 -1.66
C ASP A 98 -4.67 -10.40 -2.18
N VAL A 99 -3.70 -10.67 -1.32
CA VAL A 99 -2.28 -10.79 -1.68
C VAL A 99 -2.06 -12.05 -2.51
N LEU A 100 -2.61 -13.20 -2.10
CA LEU A 100 -2.52 -14.44 -2.90
C LEU A 100 -3.16 -14.26 -4.29
N TRP A 101 -4.31 -13.60 -4.37
CA TRP A 101 -4.95 -13.27 -5.65
C TRP A 101 -4.08 -12.33 -6.50
N ALA A 102 -3.44 -11.33 -5.89
CA ALA A 102 -2.55 -10.42 -6.60
C ALA A 102 -1.33 -11.16 -7.17
N MET A 103 -0.71 -12.06 -6.40
CA MET A 103 0.43 -12.87 -6.86
C MET A 103 0.07 -13.68 -8.11
N ASP A 104 -1.07 -14.38 -8.09
CA ASP A 104 -1.58 -15.12 -9.25
C ASP A 104 -1.84 -14.20 -10.45
N LYS A 105 -2.51 -13.06 -10.24
CA LYS A 105 -2.88 -12.14 -11.33
C LYS A 105 -1.70 -11.40 -11.95
N LEU A 106 -0.60 -11.28 -11.23
CA LEU A 106 0.63 -10.65 -11.71
C LEU A 106 1.59 -11.65 -12.36
N GLY A 107 1.24 -12.95 -12.42
CA GLY A 107 2.08 -14.00 -13.00
C GLY A 107 3.16 -14.53 -12.07
N PHE A 108 2.96 -14.41 -10.75
CA PHE A 108 3.81 -14.99 -9.70
C PHE A 108 3.12 -16.19 -9.04
N ASP A 109 2.37 -16.97 -9.81
CA ASP A 109 1.59 -18.13 -9.36
C ASP A 109 2.46 -19.23 -8.75
N ASP A 110 3.69 -19.42 -9.25
CA ASP A 110 4.69 -20.31 -8.65
C ASP A 110 4.99 -19.97 -7.17
N TYR A 111 4.82 -18.71 -6.76
CA TYR A 111 5.00 -18.27 -5.37
C TYR A 111 3.68 -18.30 -4.57
N ALA A 112 2.51 -18.29 -5.21
CA ALA A 112 1.23 -18.29 -4.53
C ALA A 112 1.00 -19.60 -3.75
N VAL A 113 1.38 -20.75 -4.32
CA VAL A 113 1.20 -22.07 -3.69
C VAL A 113 2.07 -22.25 -2.42
N PRO A 114 3.38 -21.96 -2.44
CA PRO A 114 4.20 -21.94 -1.23
C PRO A 114 3.65 -20.97 -0.16
N LEU A 115 3.21 -19.78 -0.56
CA LEU A 115 2.64 -18.79 0.36
C LEU A 115 1.36 -19.31 1.04
N ALA A 116 0.45 -19.92 0.30
CA ALA A 116 -0.76 -20.55 0.85
C ALA A 116 -0.42 -21.63 1.89
N THR A 117 0.59 -22.45 1.60
CA THR A 117 1.08 -23.49 2.53
C THR A 117 1.68 -22.88 3.80
N PHE A 118 2.46 -21.81 3.67
CA PHE A 118 3.01 -21.08 4.80
C PHE A 118 1.91 -20.50 5.70
N LEU A 119 0.87 -19.90 5.10
CA LEU A 119 -0.25 -19.31 5.83
C LEU A 119 -1.03 -20.34 6.65
N GLU A 120 -1.26 -21.52 6.09
CA GLU A 120 -1.90 -22.63 6.80
C GLU A 120 -1.07 -23.06 8.02
N ARG A 121 0.26 -23.17 7.87
CA ARG A 121 1.16 -23.49 8.98
C ARG A 121 1.14 -22.40 10.06
N SER A 122 1.19 -21.13 9.67
CA SER A 122 1.17 -20.00 10.60
C SER A 122 -0.13 -19.95 11.42
N ARG A 123 -1.28 -20.19 10.81
CA ARG A 123 -2.58 -20.27 11.51
C ARG A 123 -2.62 -21.40 12.55
N ARG A 124 -2.03 -22.56 12.25
CA ARG A 124 -1.93 -23.68 13.21
C ARG A 124 -1.09 -23.31 14.42
N LEU A 125 0.07 -22.68 14.19
CA LEU A 125 0.99 -22.26 15.26
C LEU A 125 0.38 -21.15 16.15
N GLU A 126 -0.35 -20.20 15.56
CA GLU A 126 -1.08 -19.18 16.32
C GLU A 126 -2.26 -19.78 17.10
N GLY A 127 -2.94 -20.78 16.55
CA GLY A 127 -4.00 -21.53 17.23
C GLY A 127 -3.51 -22.29 18.47
N ASP A 128 -2.36 -22.96 18.36
CA ASP A 128 -1.72 -23.68 19.48
C ASP A 128 -1.15 -22.72 20.55
N SER A 129 -0.77 -21.51 20.16
CA SER A 129 -0.31 -20.48 21.10
C SER A 129 -1.43 -20.00 22.02
N PHE A 130 -2.70 -20.08 21.58
CA PHE A 130 -3.87 -19.73 22.38
C PHE A 130 -4.25 -20.82 23.39
N THR A 131 -4.01 -22.10 23.06
CA THR A 131 -4.28 -23.22 23.97
C THR A 131 -3.23 -23.31 25.08
N ARG A 132 -1.98 -22.90 24.84
CA ARG A 132 -0.91 -22.90 25.85
C ARG A 132 -1.01 -21.77 26.90
N ARG A 133 -1.80 -20.72 26.64
CA ARG A 133 -2.00 -19.60 27.59
C ARG A 133 -3.07 -19.83 28.66
N LYS A 134 -3.86 -20.91 28.55
CA LYS A 134 -4.69 -21.38 29.68
C LYS A 134 -3.84 -22.31 30.55
N ARG A 135 -3.02 -21.74 31.43
CA ARG A 135 -2.51 -22.52 32.57
C ARG A 135 -3.70 -22.83 33.49
N PRO A 136 -3.94 -24.10 33.86
CA PRO A 136 -4.91 -24.40 34.90
C PRO A 136 -4.39 -23.80 36.20
N ASN A 137 -5.23 -23.00 36.85
CA ASN A 137 -5.00 -22.45 38.17
C ASN A 137 -5.00 -23.63 39.15
N ILE A 138 -3.85 -23.96 39.72
CA ILE A 138 -3.75 -24.81 40.92
C ILE A 138 -3.68 -23.86 42.11
#